data_AF-A0A1Q4DXU9-F1
#
_entry.id   AF-A0A1Q4DXU9-F1
#
_cell.length_a   1.000
_cell.length_b   1.000
_cell.length_c   1.000
_cell.angle_alpha   90.00
_cell.angle_beta   90.00
_cell.angle_gamma   90.00
#
_symmetry.space_group_name_H-M   'P 1'
#
loop_
_entity.id
_entity.type
_entity.pdbx_description
1 polymer ?
#
loop_
_entity_poly.entity_id
_entity_poly.type
_entity_poly.pdbx_seq_one_letter_code
_entity_poly.pdbx_strand_id
1 'polypeptide(L)'
;MPPFLPLALAIAIPPQAGLEAAVLTEINFARTRPRDYAERLRDYRKFFRGRIVRYPGNPDGLRTAEGTRAVDEAIRFLERQPPLEPIEPSALLARAARDHVREQGPSGRTGHISADGGNPRARVQRRVGGDYVAEVITYGPPSAVEVVRQLIVDDAVPGRGHRRTLFAAEMRYAGIACGPHKGYRVMCVADLGRRPDGRP
;
A
#
# COMPACT_ATOMS: atom_id res chain seq x y z
N MET A 1 8.89 52.27 3.81
CA MET A 1 9.35 50.87 3.93
C MET A 1 8.20 50.05 4.50
N PRO A 2 7.44 49.28 3.70
CA PRO A 2 6.40 48.41 4.25
C PRO A 2 7.02 47.10 4.79
N PRO A 3 6.47 46.52 5.86
CA PRO A 3 7.04 45.35 6.51
C PRO A 3 6.66 44.05 5.79
N PHE A 4 7.63 43.14 5.64
CA PHE A 4 7.42 41.79 5.14
C PHE A 4 6.76 40.92 6.23
N LEU A 5 5.54 40.45 5.99
CA LEU A 5 4.97 39.32 6.74
C LEU A 5 5.52 38.01 6.16
N PRO A 6 6.02 37.06 6.97
CA PRO A 6 6.44 35.77 6.48
C PRO A 6 5.20 34.90 6.19
N LEU A 7 5.06 34.47 4.94
CA LEU A 7 4.04 33.52 4.52
C LEU A 7 4.41 32.14 5.08
N ALA A 8 3.71 31.69 6.12
CA ALA A 8 3.82 30.32 6.62
C ALA A 8 3.25 29.37 5.57
N LEU A 9 4.12 28.58 4.93
CA LEU A 9 3.72 27.57 3.97
C LEU A 9 3.11 26.39 4.71
N ALA A 10 1.78 26.31 4.77
CA ALA A 10 1.09 25.12 5.23
C ALA A 10 1.35 23.98 4.23
N ILE A 11 1.93 22.87 4.70
CA ILE A 11 2.09 21.65 3.90
C ILE A 11 0.69 21.07 3.67
N ALA A 12 0.13 21.32 2.50
CA ALA A 12 -1.14 20.73 2.10
C ALA A 12 -0.98 19.21 1.96
N ILE A 13 -1.68 18.45 2.80
CA ILE A 13 -1.84 17.01 2.61
C ILE A 13 -2.72 16.84 1.37
N PRO A 14 -2.27 16.14 0.32
CA PRO A 14 -3.08 15.97 -0.88
C PRO A 14 -4.39 15.26 -0.53
N PRO A 15 -5.49 15.57 -1.25
CA PRO A 15 -6.78 14.94 -0.99
C PRO A 15 -6.67 13.42 -1.07
N GLN A 16 -7.18 12.70 -0.07
CA GLN A 16 -7.05 11.23 0.05
C GLN A 16 -7.58 10.47 -1.19
N ALA A 17 -8.60 11.00 -1.88
CA ALA A 17 -9.12 10.42 -3.12
C ALA A 17 -8.06 10.37 -4.25
N GLY A 18 -7.13 11.33 -4.28
CA GLY A 18 -6.02 11.32 -5.24
C GLY A 18 -4.98 10.25 -4.91
N LEU A 19 -4.73 10.02 -3.61
CA LEU A 19 -3.79 8.99 -3.17
C LEU A 19 -4.32 7.59 -3.48
N GLU A 20 -5.60 7.31 -3.21
CA GLU A 20 -6.24 6.01 -3.49
C GLU A 20 -6.12 5.63 -4.97
N ALA A 21 -6.41 6.54 -5.89
CA ALA A 21 -6.26 6.33 -7.33
C ALA A 21 -4.79 6.20 -7.78
N ALA A 22 -3.88 6.96 -7.17
CA ALA A 22 -2.45 6.87 -7.45
C ALA A 22 -1.86 5.52 -6.99
N VAL A 23 -2.32 4.99 -5.84
CA VAL A 23 -1.92 3.64 -5.37
C VAL A 23 -2.37 2.58 -6.37
N LEU A 24 -3.61 2.63 -6.86
CA LEU A 24 -4.08 1.68 -7.87
C LEU A 24 -3.25 1.77 -9.16
N THR A 25 -2.95 2.99 -9.61
CA THR A 25 -2.08 3.24 -10.78
C THR A 25 -0.69 2.62 -10.58
N GLU A 26 -0.08 2.81 -9.41
CA GLU A 26 1.25 2.26 -9.11
C GLU A 26 1.24 0.73 -8.95
N ILE A 27 0.17 0.14 -8.39
CA ILE A 27 -0.04 -1.33 -8.39
C ILE A 27 -0.09 -1.84 -9.82
N ASN A 28 -0.86 -1.17 -10.69
CA ASN A 28 -0.97 -1.57 -12.09
C ASN A 28 0.33 -1.39 -12.86
N PHE A 29 1.12 -0.36 -12.56
CA PHE A 29 2.48 -0.23 -13.09
C PHE A 29 3.35 -1.43 -12.69
N ALA A 30 3.34 -1.82 -11.41
CA ALA A 30 4.10 -2.98 -10.94
C ALA A 30 3.65 -4.29 -11.59
N ARG A 31 2.34 -4.49 -11.77
CA ARG A 31 1.75 -5.70 -12.37
C ARG A 31 2.01 -5.82 -13.87
N THR A 32 1.84 -4.73 -14.61
CA THR A 32 1.96 -4.73 -16.07
C THR A 32 3.41 -4.58 -16.53
N ARG A 33 4.29 -4.00 -15.69
CA ARG A 33 5.70 -3.72 -16.01
C ARG A 33 6.64 -4.17 -14.87
N PRO A 34 6.64 -5.46 -14.49
CA PRO A 34 7.38 -5.92 -13.30
C PRO A 34 8.89 -5.71 -13.41
N ARG A 35 9.49 -5.89 -14.59
CA ARG A 35 10.93 -5.63 -14.81
C ARG A 35 11.29 -4.16 -14.65
N ASP A 36 10.44 -3.25 -15.11
CA ASP A 36 10.67 -1.81 -14.91
C ASP A 36 10.53 -1.43 -13.43
N TYR A 37 9.64 -2.10 -12.70
CA TYR A 37 9.56 -1.95 -11.25
C TYR A 37 10.82 -2.48 -10.55
N ALA A 38 11.42 -3.57 -11.07
CA ALA A 38 12.68 -4.10 -10.56
C ALA A 38 13.82 -3.08 -10.70
N GLU A 39 13.88 -2.34 -11.81
CA GLU A 39 14.84 -1.23 -11.98
C GLU A 39 14.64 -0.13 -10.93
N ARG A 40 13.39 0.28 -10.66
CA ARG A 40 13.10 1.23 -9.57
C ARG A 40 13.58 0.71 -8.21
N LEU A 41 13.46 -0.60 -7.96
CA LEU A 41 13.98 -1.20 -6.73
C LEU A 41 15.51 -1.25 -6.69
N ARG A 42 16.20 -1.42 -7.83
CA ARG A 42 17.67 -1.32 -7.92
C ARG A 42 18.14 0.07 -7.54
N ASP A 43 17.44 1.12 -8.00
CA ASP A 43 17.73 2.49 -7.58
C ASP A 43 17.44 2.70 -6.10
N TYR A 44 16.29 2.24 -5.61
CA TYR A 44 15.94 2.30 -4.20
C TYR A 44 17.00 1.63 -3.31
N ARG A 45 17.53 0.48 -3.74
CA ARG A 45 18.56 -0.27 -3.02
C ARG A 45 19.83 0.54 -2.76
N LYS A 46 20.22 1.45 -3.66
CA LYS A 46 21.46 2.27 -3.54
C LYS A 46 21.43 3.18 -2.30
N PHE A 47 20.24 3.50 -1.80
CA PHE A 47 20.02 4.34 -0.62
C PHE A 47 20.21 3.63 0.73
N PHE A 48 20.46 2.31 0.74
CA PHE A 48 20.65 1.55 1.98
C PHE A 48 22.07 1.71 2.54
N ARG A 49 22.14 1.82 3.87
CA ARG A 49 23.35 1.68 4.70
C ARG A 49 23.00 0.76 5.86
N GLY A 50 23.42 -0.50 5.77
CA GLY A 50 22.98 -1.55 6.69
C GLY A 50 21.47 -1.72 6.65
N ARG A 51 20.80 -1.57 7.79
CA ARG A 51 19.34 -1.65 7.93
C ARG A 51 18.62 -0.31 7.81
N ILE A 52 19.34 0.77 7.53
CA ILE A 52 18.76 2.11 7.38
C ILE A 52 18.74 2.48 5.90
N VAL A 53 17.62 2.98 5.39
CA VAL A 53 17.50 3.48 4.02
C VAL A 53 17.10 4.95 4.02
N ARG A 54 17.84 5.78 3.28
CA ARG A 54 17.63 7.24 3.17
C ARG A 54 17.47 7.63 1.70
N TYR A 55 16.24 7.90 1.27
CA TYR A 55 15.90 8.26 -0.10
C TYR A 55 15.22 9.64 -0.13
N PRO A 56 15.09 10.32 -1.29
CA PRO A 56 14.59 11.69 -1.33
C PRO A 56 13.23 11.92 -0.63
N GLY A 57 12.32 10.94 -0.68
CA GLY A 57 11.02 10.99 0.01
C GLY A 57 11.07 10.72 1.52
N ASN A 58 12.20 10.25 2.05
CA ASN A 58 12.40 10.02 3.49
C ASN A 58 13.89 10.25 3.87
N PRO A 59 14.32 11.52 3.97
CA PRO A 59 15.72 11.88 4.23
C PRO A 59 16.18 11.50 5.65
N ASP A 60 15.26 11.54 6.62
CA ASP A 60 15.51 11.17 8.03
C ASP A 60 15.81 9.68 8.20
N GLY A 61 15.44 8.87 7.20
CA GLY A 61 15.76 7.47 7.09
C GLY A 61 14.72 6.56 7.70
N LEU A 62 14.51 5.43 7.05
CA LEU A 62 13.63 4.36 7.52
C LEU A 62 14.47 3.19 8.05
N ARG A 63 14.17 2.73 9.27
CA ARG A 63 14.74 1.49 9.81
C ARG A 63 13.95 0.29 9.28
N THR A 64 14.64 -0.59 8.58
CA THR A 64 14.13 -1.87 8.06
C THR A 64 14.54 -3.02 8.99
N ALA A 65 13.80 -4.12 8.96
CA ALA A 65 14.15 -5.34 9.67
C ALA A 65 15.25 -6.14 8.95
N GLU A 66 15.16 -6.24 7.63
CA GLU A 66 15.98 -7.15 6.83
C GLU A 66 17.03 -6.45 5.97
N GLY A 67 17.02 -5.12 5.90
CA GLY A 67 17.94 -4.36 5.05
C GLY A 67 17.72 -4.66 3.57
N THR A 68 18.81 -4.70 2.80
CA THR A 68 18.74 -4.96 1.35
C THR A 68 18.26 -6.35 1.00
N ARG A 69 18.23 -7.31 1.95
CA ARG A 69 17.84 -8.70 1.65
C ARG A 69 16.41 -8.79 1.12
N ALA A 70 15.46 -8.10 1.74
CA ALA A 70 14.07 -8.07 1.29
C ALA A 70 13.93 -7.39 -0.09
N VAL A 71 14.70 -6.33 -0.34
CA VAL A 71 14.74 -5.63 -1.63
C VAL A 71 15.31 -6.53 -2.73
N ASP A 72 16.42 -7.22 -2.45
CA ASP A 72 17.07 -8.14 -3.40
C ASP A 72 16.16 -9.32 -3.76
N GLU A 73 15.38 -9.81 -2.78
CA GLU A 73 14.38 -10.84 -3.00
C GLU A 73 13.22 -10.34 -3.88
N ALA A 74 12.74 -9.13 -3.64
CA ALA A 74 11.69 -8.50 -4.45
C ALA A 74 12.15 -8.27 -5.89
N ILE A 75 13.38 -7.79 -6.11
CA ILE A 75 13.98 -7.65 -7.45
C ILE A 75 13.99 -9.01 -8.16
N ARG A 76 14.51 -10.06 -7.50
CA ARG A 76 14.55 -11.41 -8.08
C ARG A 76 13.16 -11.94 -8.43
N PHE A 77 12.15 -11.65 -7.61
CA PHE A 77 10.77 -12.02 -7.89
C PHE A 77 10.26 -11.29 -9.16
N LEU A 78 10.40 -9.97 -9.21
CA LEU A 78 9.90 -9.14 -10.30
C LEU A 78 10.55 -9.48 -11.65
N GLU A 79 11.85 -9.83 -11.67
CA GLU A 79 12.55 -10.25 -12.89
C GLU A 79 11.95 -11.52 -13.52
N ARG A 80 11.43 -12.42 -12.69
CA ARG A 80 10.82 -13.68 -13.12
C ARG A 80 9.30 -13.59 -13.30
N GLN A 81 8.68 -12.52 -12.80
CA GLN A 81 7.24 -12.34 -12.84
C GLN A 81 6.79 -11.96 -14.25
N PRO A 82 5.93 -12.75 -14.91
CA PRO A 82 5.29 -12.33 -16.15
C PRO A 82 4.40 -11.12 -15.91
N PRO A 83 4.27 -10.19 -16.87
CA PRO A 83 3.26 -9.15 -16.84
C PRO A 83 1.86 -9.74 -16.61
N LEU A 84 1.05 -9.06 -15.80
CA LEU A 84 -0.34 -9.41 -15.53
C LEU A 84 -1.27 -8.33 -16.04
N GLU A 85 -2.52 -8.71 -16.25
CA GLU A 85 -3.61 -7.76 -16.45
C GLU A 85 -3.69 -6.76 -15.29
N PRO A 86 -4.01 -5.48 -15.59
CA PRO A 86 -4.27 -4.49 -14.56
C PRO A 86 -5.49 -4.89 -13.71
N ILE A 87 -5.50 -4.35 -12.51
CA ILE A 87 -6.61 -4.43 -11.56
C ILE A 87 -7.54 -3.25 -11.81
N GLU A 88 -8.84 -3.54 -11.89
CA GLU A 88 -9.92 -2.58 -12.01
C GLU A 88 -10.36 -2.05 -10.62
N PRO A 89 -10.82 -0.80 -10.52
CA PRO A 89 -11.34 -0.27 -9.27
C PRO A 89 -12.67 -0.92 -8.88
N SER A 90 -12.88 -1.15 -7.59
CA SER A 90 -14.17 -1.57 -7.02
C SER A 90 -14.64 -0.59 -5.94
N ALA A 91 -15.86 -0.05 -6.15
CA ALA A 91 -16.51 0.80 -5.16
C ALA A 91 -16.94 0.03 -3.89
N LEU A 92 -17.32 -1.26 -4.01
CA LEU A 92 -17.74 -2.06 -2.86
C LEU A 92 -16.56 -2.38 -1.96
N LEU A 93 -15.45 -2.85 -2.54
CA LEU A 93 -14.23 -3.14 -1.81
C LEU A 93 -13.66 -1.86 -1.20
N ALA A 94 -13.73 -0.71 -1.90
CA ALA A 94 -13.19 0.55 -1.39
C ALA A 94 -13.97 1.03 -0.15
N ARG A 95 -15.28 0.77 -0.12
CA ARG A 95 -16.12 1.03 1.05
C ARG A 95 -15.74 0.15 2.24
N ALA A 96 -15.41 -1.13 2.03
CA ALA A 96 -14.96 -2.03 3.10
C ALA A 96 -13.58 -1.62 3.65
N ALA A 97 -12.62 -1.34 2.76
CA ALA A 97 -11.31 -0.81 3.12
C ALA A 97 -11.42 0.49 3.94
N ARG A 98 -12.34 1.38 3.55
CA ARG A 98 -12.58 2.66 4.24
C ARG A 98 -13.14 2.48 5.65
N ASP A 99 -13.94 1.44 5.88
CA ASP A 99 -14.39 1.12 7.25
C ASP A 99 -13.20 0.78 8.14
N HIS A 100 -12.27 -0.04 7.63
CA HIS A 100 -11.07 -0.43 8.37
C HIS A 100 -10.16 0.77 8.67
N VAL A 101 -9.96 1.65 7.69
CA VAL A 101 -9.18 2.89 7.88
C VAL A 101 -9.81 3.81 8.93
N ARG A 102 -11.14 3.98 8.90
CA ARG A 102 -11.87 4.84 9.86
C ARG A 102 -11.81 4.31 11.28
N GLU A 103 -11.74 3.00 11.44
CA GLU A 103 -11.65 2.34 12.73
C GLU A 103 -10.21 2.34 13.28
N GLN A 104 -9.24 1.89 12.47
CA GLN A 104 -7.85 1.78 12.90
C GLN A 104 -7.14 3.12 13.00
N GLY A 105 -7.42 4.06 12.09
CA GLY A 105 -6.75 5.35 12.01
C GLY A 105 -6.70 6.09 13.36
N PRO A 106 -7.85 6.39 13.99
CA PRO A 106 -7.90 7.07 15.28
C PRO A 106 -7.43 6.21 16.46
N SER A 107 -7.65 4.89 16.42
CA SER A 107 -7.27 3.99 17.52
C SER A 107 -5.76 3.73 17.57
N GLY A 108 -5.06 3.90 16.46
CA GLY A 108 -3.63 3.60 16.33
C GLY A 108 -3.32 2.10 16.27
N ARG A 109 -4.34 1.25 16.15
CA ARG A 109 -4.21 -0.20 16.02
C ARG A 109 -3.67 -0.56 14.64
N THR A 110 -2.99 -1.70 14.58
CA THR A 110 -2.50 -2.27 13.32
C THR A 110 -3.02 -3.70 13.09
N GLY A 111 -2.89 -4.19 11.85
CA GLY A 111 -3.24 -5.54 11.43
C GLY A 111 -4.56 -5.63 10.66
N HIS A 112 -4.92 -6.84 10.25
CA HIS A 112 -6.08 -7.10 9.38
C HIS A 112 -7.42 -7.24 10.14
N ILE A 113 -7.35 -7.32 11.47
CA ILE A 113 -8.49 -7.62 12.33
C ILE A 113 -9.07 -6.33 12.93
N SER A 114 -10.36 -6.10 12.68
CA SER A 114 -11.17 -5.02 13.24
C SER A 114 -11.33 -5.17 14.76
N ALA A 115 -11.78 -4.13 15.46
CA ALA A 115 -11.96 -4.16 16.91
C ALA A 115 -13.06 -5.14 17.35
N ASP A 116 -14.04 -5.38 16.48
CA ASP A 116 -15.10 -6.40 16.64
C ASP A 116 -14.63 -7.84 16.36
N GLY A 117 -13.34 -8.05 16.03
CA GLY A 117 -12.78 -9.35 15.65
C GLY A 117 -13.01 -9.72 14.18
N GLY A 118 -13.67 -8.86 13.39
CA GLY A 118 -13.90 -9.07 11.97
C GLY A 118 -12.61 -9.03 11.14
N ASN A 119 -12.50 -9.94 10.17
CA ASN A 119 -11.43 -9.95 9.18
C ASN A 119 -11.87 -9.21 7.88
N PRO A 120 -11.03 -9.09 6.84
CA PRO A 120 -11.40 -8.40 5.60
C PRO A 120 -12.67 -8.94 4.94
N ARG A 121 -12.83 -10.27 4.91
CA ARG A 121 -14.05 -10.93 4.44
C ARG A 121 -15.28 -10.44 5.21
N ALA A 122 -15.23 -10.39 6.54
CA ALA A 122 -16.36 -9.92 7.35
C ALA A 122 -16.72 -8.46 7.02
N ARG A 123 -15.73 -7.58 6.79
CA ARG A 123 -15.96 -6.20 6.35
C ARG A 123 -16.65 -6.11 5.00
N VAL A 124 -16.21 -6.89 4.02
CA VAL A 124 -16.84 -6.94 2.69
C VAL A 124 -18.26 -7.52 2.75
N GLN A 125 -18.50 -8.55 3.56
CA GLN A 125 -19.83 -9.14 3.74
C GLN A 125 -20.82 -8.17 4.40
N ARG A 126 -20.38 -7.34 5.34
CA ARG A 126 -21.22 -6.24 5.89
C ARG A 126 -21.66 -5.23 4.84
N ARG A 127 -20.93 -5.14 3.72
CA ARG A 127 -21.27 -4.32 2.55
C ARG A 127 -22.05 -5.10 1.48
N VAL A 128 -22.60 -6.27 1.81
CA VAL A 128 -23.33 -7.18 0.89
C VAL A 128 -22.43 -7.75 -0.23
N GLY A 129 -21.13 -7.78 0.02
CA GLY A 129 -20.14 -8.43 -0.84
C GLY A 129 -20.00 -9.93 -0.60
N GLY A 130 -19.12 -10.55 -1.37
CA GLY A 130 -18.76 -11.95 -1.25
C GLY A 130 -17.65 -12.22 -0.24
N ASP A 131 -17.07 -13.42 -0.33
CA ASP A 131 -16.14 -13.93 0.65
C ASP A 131 -14.74 -14.30 0.12
N TYR A 132 -14.51 -14.09 -1.17
CA TYR A 132 -13.22 -14.26 -1.82
C TYR A 132 -12.48 -12.92 -1.85
N VAL A 133 -11.90 -12.56 -0.71
CA VAL A 133 -11.24 -11.27 -0.50
C VAL A 133 -9.87 -11.48 0.12
N ALA A 134 -8.85 -10.83 -0.44
CA ALA A 134 -7.54 -10.68 0.18
C ALA A 134 -7.33 -9.20 0.56
N GLU A 135 -6.60 -8.93 1.63
CA GLU A 135 -6.28 -7.56 2.05
C GLU A 135 -4.77 -7.35 2.05
N VAL A 136 -4.35 -6.18 1.59
CA VAL A 136 -3.00 -5.66 1.82
C VAL A 136 -3.08 -4.31 2.53
N ILE A 137 -2.16 -4.07 3.47
CA ILE A 137 -2.23 -2.91 4.37
C ILE A 137 -0.84 -2.31 4.59
N THR A 138 -0.75 -0.99 4.63
CA THR A 138 0.47 -0.25 4.93
C THR A 138 0.25 0.81 5.99
N TYR A 139 1.30 1.10 6.76
CA TYR A 139 1.34 2.18 7.73
C TYR A 139 2.63 2.99 7.54
N GLY A 140 2.53 4.31 7.42
CA GLY A 140 3.68 5.20 7.31
C GLY A 140 3.89 5.85 5.93
N PRO A 141 3.80 5.13 4.81
CA PRO A 141 4.07 5.69 3.49
C PRO A 141 3.17 6.90 3.15
N PRO A 142 3.77 8.06 2.81
CA PRO A 142 3.01 9.27 2.46
C PRO A 142 2.63 9.35 0.98
N SER A 143 3.13 8.42 0.13
CA SER A 143 2.95 8.47 -1.32
C SER A 143 2.62 7.10 -1.92
N ALA A 144 1.98 7.07 -3.08
CA ALA A 144 1.60 5.84 -3.77
C ALA A 144 2.80 4.94 -4.09
N VAL A 145 3.90 5.53 -4.56
CA VAL A 145 5.16 4.81 -4.83
C VAL A 145 5.67 4.12 -3.57
N GLU A 146 5.62 4.80 -2.43
CA GLU A 146 6.09 4.24 -1.16
C GLU A 146 5.15 3.17 -0.60
N VAL A 147 3.84 3.34 -0.75
CA VAL A 147 2.83 2.33 -0.39
C VAL A 147 3.12 1.04 -1.16
N VAL A 148 3.17 1.12 -2.49
CA VAL A 148 3.34 -0.07 -3.33
C VAL A 148 4.73 -0.68 -3.16
N ARG A 149 5.78 0.13 -3.04
CA ARG A 149 7.12 -0.37 -2.73
C ARG A 149 7.16 -1.13 -1.41
N GLN A 150 6.49 -0.64 -0.37
CA GLN A 150 6.43 -1.33 0.92
C GLN A 150 5.72 -2.68 0.80
N LEU A 151 4.61 -2.75 0.06
CA LEU A 151 3.88 -4.00 -0.18
C LEU A 151 4.66 -5.02 -1.02
N ILE A 152 5.49 -4.55 -1.96
CA ILE A 152 6.30 -5.41 -2.83
C ILE A 152 7.58 -5.88 -2.13
N VAL A 153 8.30 -4.98 -1.46
CA VAL A 153 9.49 -5.36 -0.69
C VAL A 153 9.08 -6.25 0.48
N ASP A 154 7.97 -5.91 1.12
CA ASP A 154 7.29 -6.67 2.17
C ASP A 154 8.23 -7.07 3.33
N ASP A 155 9.07 -6.11 3.73
CA ASP A 155 10.06 -6.24 4.81
C ASP A 155 9.37 -6.62 6.13
N ALA A 156 9.97 -7.57 6.86
CA ALA A 156 9.45 -8.14 8.11
C ALA A 156 8.14 -8.95 8.00
N VAL A 157 7.62 -9.22 6.78
CA VAL A 157 6.43 -10.07 6.58
C VAL A 157 6.85 -11.47 6.13
N PRO A 158 6.73 -12.50 7.00
CA PRO A 158 7.00 -13.87 6.63
C PRO A 158 6.17 -14.29 5.41
N GLY A 159 6.82 -14.92 4.42
CA GLY A 159 6.15 -15.43 3.22
C GLY A 159 5.69 -14.36 2.22
N ARG A 160 5.96 -13.07 2.47
CA ARG A 160 5.71 -11.95 1.56
C ARG A 160 4.26 -11.90 1.08
N GLY A 161 3.33 -12.07 2.03
CA GLY A 161 1.90 -12.21 1.77
C GLY A 161 1.34 -11.05 0.94
N HIS A 162 1.78 -9.82 1.19
CA HIS A 162 1.32 -8.66 0.43
C HIS A 162 1.80 -8.71 -1.02
N ARG A 163 3.09 -8.99 -1.25
CA ARG A 163 3.63 -9.14 -2.62
C ARG A 163 2.88 -10.25 -3.37
N ARG A 164 2.67 -11.40 -2.73
CA ARG A 164 1.95 -12.53 -3.35
C ARG A 164 0.52 -12.14 -3.74
N THR A 165 -0.19 -11.42 -2.88
CA THR A 165 -1.54 -10.93 -3.18
C THR A 165 -1.55 -9.95 -4.36
N LEU A 166 -0.61 -8.99 -4.39
CA LEU A 166 -0.53 -8.01 -5.49
C LEU A 166 -0.22 -8.64 -6.85
N PHE A 167 0.44 -9.80 -6.88
CA PHE A 167 0.82 -10.52 -8.10
C PHE A 167 0.04 -11.83 -8.30
N ALA A 168 -1.05 -12.04 -7.56
CA ALA A 168 -1.99 -13.11 -7.83
C ALA A 168 -2.78 -12.77 -9.11
N ALA A 169 -2.76 -13.66 -10.10
CA ALA A 169 -3.34 -13.43 -11.42
C ALA A 169 -4.88 -13.35 -11.37
N GLU A 170 -5.48 -14.07 -10.43
CA GLU A 170 -6.91 -14.09 -10.17
C GLU A 170 -7.43 -12.80 -9.53
N MET A 171 -6.56 -11.98 -8.93
CA MET A 171 -6.96 -10.69 -8.38
C MET A 171 -7.13 -9.70 -9.53
N ARG A 172 -8.37 -9.31 -9.79
CA ARG A 172 -8.75 -8.44 -10.92
C ARG A 172 -9.43 -7.15 -10.50
N TYR A 173 -9.89 -7.07 -9.25
CA TYR A 173 -10.53 -5.89 -8.69
C TYR A 173 -9.89 -5.49 -7.37
N ALA A 174 -9.76 -4.20 -7.12
CA ALA A 174 -9.33 -3.67 -5.84
C ALA A 174 -10.14 -2.45 -5.41
N GLY A 175 -10.38 -2.38 -4.12
CA GLY A 175 -10.90 -1.20 -3.46
C GLY A 175 -9.89 -0.67 -2.46
N ILE A 176 -9.51 0.59 -2.61
CA ILE A 176 -8.43 1.21 -1.83
C ILE A 176 -9.01 2.34 -0.99
N ALA A 177 -8.59 2.40 0.28
CA ALA A 177 -8.84 3.54 1.14
C ALA A 177 -7.56 3.94 1.86
N CYS A 178 -7.28 5.24 1.91
CA CYS A 178 -6.17 5.79 2.66
C CYS A 178 -6.67 6.87 3.62
N GLY A 179 -6.00 7.02 4.77
CA GLY A 179 -6.40 8.00 5.78
C GLY A 179 -5.35 8.20 6.87
N PRO A 180 -5.61 9.15 7.77
CA PRO A 180 -4.69 9.44 8.87
C PRO A 180 -4.61 8.24 9.84
N HIS A 181 -3.43 8.02 10.40
CA HIS A 181 -3.21 7.01 11.45
C HIS A 181 -2.47 7.60 12.64
N LYS A 182 -2.99 7.41 13.86
CA LYS A 182 -2.49 8.05 15.10
C LYS A 182 -0.99 7.83 15.34
N GLY A 183 -0.48 6.62 15.08
CA GLY A 183 0.93 6.28 15.32
C GLY A 183 1.86 6.42 14.11
N TYR A 184 1.30 6.33 12.89
CA TYR A 184 2.10 6.22 11.66
C TYR A 184 1.84 7.35 10.66
N ARG A 185 1.04 8.36 11.07
CA ARG A 185 0.57 9.50 10.28
C ARG A 185 -0.41 9.12 9.16
N VAL A 186 -0.09 8.11 8.36
CA VAL A 186 -0.92 7.62 7.25
C VAL A 186 -1.04 6.10 7.30
N MET A 187 -2.19 5.58 6.91
CA MET A 187 -2.39 4.18 6.56
C MET A 187 -3.14 4.05 5.25
N CYS A 188 -2.92 2.94 4.54
CA CYS A 188 -3.68 2.56 3.35
C CYS A 188 -4.06 1.09 3.45
N VAL A 189 -5.29 0.79 3.04
CA VAL A 189 -5.87 -0.55 2.96
C VAL A 189 -6.31 -0.76 1.52
N ALA A 190 -5.97 -1.91 0.94
CA ALA A 190 -6.53 -2.36 -0.32
C ALA A 190 -7.12 -3.76 -0.14
N ASP A 191 -8.42 -3.87 -0.39
CA ASP A 191 -9.14 -5.14 -0.49
C ASP A 191 -9.17 -5.57 -1.96
N LEU A 192 -8.74 -6.79 -2.25
CA LEU A 192 -8.64 -7.36 -3.59
C LEU A 192 -9.59 -8.56 -3.75
N GLY A 193 -10.17 -8.70 -4.94
CA GLY A 193 -11.04 -9.81 -5.29
C GLY A 193 -10.96 -10.21 -6.76
N ARG A 194 -11.53 -11.38 -7.08
CA ARG A 194 -11.73 -11.87 -8.45
C ARG A 194 -12.81 -11.10 -9.19
N ARG A 195 -13.83 -10.66 -8.44
CA ARG A 195 -14.98 -9.89 -8.90
C ARG A 195 -15.04 -8.56 -8.15
N PRO A 196 -15.71 -7.54 -8.72
CA PRO A 196 -15.80 -6.23 -8.07
C PRO A 196 -16.53 -6.28 -6.72
N ASP A 197 -17.30 -7.31 -6.44
CA ASP A 197 -18.05 -7.48 -5.18
C ASP A 197 -17.41 -8.47 -4.21
N GLY A 198 -16.24 -9.04 -4.52
CA GLY A 198 -15.58 -10.05 -3.69
C GLY A 198 -16.22 -11.44 -3.73
N ARG A 199 -17.13 -11.72 -4.68
CA ARG A 199 -17.66 -13.08 -4.89
C ARG A 199 -16.65 -13.98 -5.63
N PRO A 200 -16.70 -15.32 -5.43
CA PRO A 200 -15.77 -16.28 -6.06
C PRO A 200 -15.70 -16.27 -7.59
#